data_AF-A0A821AMW5-F1
#
_entry.id   AF-A0A821AMW5-F1
#
_cell.length_a   1.000
_cell.length_b   1.000
_cell.length_c   1.000
_cell.angle_alpha   90.00
_cell.angle_beta   90.00
_cell.angle_gamma   90.00
#
_symmetry.space_group_name_H-M   'P 1'
#
loop_
_entity.id
_entity.type
_entity.pdbx_description
1 polymer ?
#
loop_
_entity_poly.entity_id
_entity_poly.type
_entity_poly.pdbx_seq_one_letter_code
_entity_poly.pdbx_strand_id
1 'polypeptide(L)'
;MKDLVDKFTDSTRSEFQRTLSITRTLITANAFISTIRISKQVKSTDGSRIDIMVPILQRGDLCVGYFCSCLLQSVDCYEYANINYPADTFESTAFTAIENKCFMTETVLKASLECWFDDSCFDVVYNYYVTRAVDNLISINPLDIHISSKFMITDTMEILMNALLLENQTVNVSYNQYYNKCSPLFCTYDIQQRFDLIFLITSIAAMYAVLSKFLRLILPMLVHLIFIAWKRFRSQDLSTHQSTSIIQNTHCNST
;
A
#
# COMPACT_ATOMS: atom_id res chain seq x y z
N MET A 1 22.94 -15.14 15.82
CA MET A 1 21.50 -15.36 15.58
C MET A 1 20.67 -14.23 16.18
N LYS A 2 20.81 -13.90 17.48
CA LYS A 2 20.17 -12.74 18.11
C LYS A 2 20.39 -11.41 17.35
N ASP A 3 21.65 -11.08 17.08
CA ASP A 3 22.02 -9.87 16.31
C ASP A 3 21.37 -9.79 14.90
N LEU A 4 21.20 -10.94 14.24
CA LEU A 4 20.53 -11.00 12.93
C LEU A 4 19.02 -10.76 13.05
N VAL A 5 18.39 -11.34 14.09
CA VAL A 5 16.96 -11.17 14.37
C VAL A 5 16.65 -9.74 14.80
N ASP A 6 17.51 -9.15 15.63
CA ASP A 6 17.40 -7.76 16.07
C ASP A 6 17.50 -6.83 14.86
N LYS A 7 18.54 -7.02 14.02
CA LYS A 7 18.73 -6.27 12.77
C LYS A 7 17.57 -6.41 11.79
N PHE A 8 17.06 -7.64 11.60
CA PHE A 8 15.88 -7.88 10.77
C PHE A 8 14.68 -7.12 11.32
N THR A 9 14.41 -7.24 12.62
CA THR A 9 13.23 -6.63 13.24
C THR A 9 13.29 -5.11 13.18
N ASP A 10 14.45 -4.51 13.44
CA ASP A 10 14.63 -3.06 13.37
C ASP A 10 14.49 -2.55 11.92
N SER A 11 15.04 -3.29 10.96
CA SER A 11 14.87 -2.98 9.53
C SER A 11 13.40 -3.05 9.12
N THR A 12 12.70 -4.13 9.48
CA THR A 12 11.28 -4.31 9.17
C THR A 12 10.43 -3.25 9.84
N ARG A 13 10.70 -2.90 11.11
CA ARG A 13 9.99 -1.84 11.83
C ARG A 13 10.15 -0.50 11.12
N SER A 14 11.39 -0.14 10.78
CA SER A 14 11.69 1.12 10.08
C SER A 14 10.99 1.19 8.73
N GLU A 15 11.03 0.11 7.95
CA GLU A 15 10.39 0.05 6.64
C GLU A 15 8.86 0.11 6.74
N PHE A 16 8.26 -0.59 7.70
CA PHE A 16 6.83 -0.55 7.98
C PHE A 16 6.39 0.87 8.36
N GLN A 17 7.07 1.51 9.31
CA GLN A 17 6.75 2.88 9.75
C GLN A 17 6.88 3.89 8.60
N ARG A 18 7.94 3.76 7.79
CA ARG A 18 8.12 4.61 6.60
C ARG A 18 6.99 4.42 5.60
N THR A 19 6.62 3.17 5.34
CA THR A 19 5.54 2.84 4.39
C THR A 19 4.20 3.36 4.89
N LEU A 20 3.89 3.14 6.17
CA LEU A 20 2.68 3.66 6.82
C LEU A 20 2.61 5.18 6.74
N SER A 21 3.73 5.88 7.02
CA SER A 21 3.81 7.33 6.90
C SER A 21 3.54 7.80 5.47
N ILE A 22 4.16 7.16 4.47
CA ILE A 22 3.94 7.50 3.06
C ILE A 22 2.48 7.26 2.67
N THR A 23 1.90 6.14 3.08
CA THR A 23 0.49 5.82 2.82
C THR A 23 -0.44 6.88 3.43
N ARG A 24 -0.20 7.29 4.69
CA ARG A 24 -0.96 8.37 5.34
C ARG A 24 -0.88 9.67 4.55
N THR A 25 0.34 10.09 4.16
CA THR A 25 0.55 11.30 3.36
C THR A 25 -0.15 11.23 2.01
N LEU A 26 -0.08 10.09 1.31
CA LEU A 26 -0.75 9.89 0.02
C LEU A 26 -2.27 9.93 0.14
N ILE A 27 -2.84 9.34 1.20
CA ILE A 27 -4.28 9.38 1.48
C ILE A 27 -4.72 10.83 1.71
N THR A 28 -3.99 11.59 2.52
CA THR A 28 -4.31 13.01 2.77
C THR A 28 -4.15 13.88 1.53
N ALA A 29 -3.11 13.66 0.72
CA ALA A 29 -2.87 14.41 -0.51
C ALA A 29 -3.93 14.10 -1.58
N ASN A 30 -4.33 12.83 -1.72
CA ASN A 30 -5.40 12.43 -2.62
C ASN A 30 -6.75 12.99 -2.17
N ALA A 31 -6.99 13.14 -0.88
CA ALA A 31 -8.21 13.79 -0.38
C ALA A 31 -8.27 15.27 -0.77
N PHE A 32 -7.15 15.99 -0.67
CA PHE A 32 -7.02 17.38 -1.13
C PHE A 32 -7.34 17.52 -2.63
N ILE A 33 -6.81 16.61 -3.45
CA ILE A 33 -7.02 16.63 -4.91
C ILE A 33 -8.44 16.18 -5.29
N SER A 34 -9.01 15.23 -4.55
CA SER A 34 -10.24 14.57 -5.00
C SER A 34 -11.51 15.37 -4.67
N THR A 35 -11.55 16.24 -3.65
CA THR A 35 -12.80 16.87 -3.15
C THR A 35 -13.91 15.87 -2.80
N ILE A 36 -13.59 14.56 -2.71
CA ILE A 36 -14.59 13.49 -2.60
C ILE A 36 -14.95 13.26 -1.13
N ARG A 37 -16.25 13.06 -0.91
CA ARG A 37 -16.84 12.57 0.34
C ARG A 37 -16.28 11.18 0.67
N ILE A 38 -15.61 11.03 1.82
CA ILE A 38 -15.10 9.73 2.31
C ILE A 38 -16.19 9.00 3.13
N SER A 39 -17.47 9.31 2.90
CA SER A 39 -18.59 8.67 3.58
C SER A 39 -18.71 7.23 3.09
N LYS A 40 -18.20 6.25 3.84
CA LYS A 40 -18.37 4.84 3.53
C LYS A 40 -19.36 4.21 4.52
N GLN A 41 -20.61 4.09 4.10
CA GLN A 41 -21.57 3.23 4.80
C GLN A 41 -21.25 1.77 4.44
N VAL A 42 -21.01 0.94 5.46
CA VAL A 42 -20.84 -0.51 5.28
C VAL A 42 -22.21 -1.14 5.45
N LYS A 43 -22.82 -1.55 4.34
CA LYS A 43 -24.09 -2.28 4.36
C LYS A 43 -23.81 -3.76 4.63
N SER A 44 -24.45 -4.30 5.66
CA SER A 44 -24.47 -5.75 5.89
C SER A 44 -25.47 -6.42 4.93
N THR A 45 -25.19 -7.66 4.56
CA THR A 45 -25.97 -8.47 3.60
C THR A 45 -27.35 -8.89 4.11
N ASP A 46 -27.60 -8.79 5.41
CA ASP A 46 -28.87 -9.10 6.09
C ASP A 46 -29.85 -7.90 6.15
N GLY A 47 -29.45 -6.73 5.62
CA GLY A 47 -30.25 -5.50 5.70
C GLY A 47 -29.99 -4.66 6.94
N SER A 48 -29.20 -5.15 7.90
CA SER A 48 -28.66 -4.38 9.02
C SER A 48 -27.71 -3.30 8.49
N ARG A 49 -27.82 -2.06 8.99
CA ARG A 49 -26.91 -0.97 8.63
C ARG A 49 -25.95 -0.71 9.77
N ILE A 50 -24.67 -0.95 9.54
CA ILE A 50 -23.61 -0.37 10.36
C ILE A 50 -23.27 0.96 9.69
N ASP A 51 -23.84 2.03 10.22
CA ASP A 51 -23.40 3.37 9.84
C ASP A 51 -22.11 3.66 10.61
N ILE A 52 -20.98 3.21 10.07
CA ILE A 52 -19.70 3.85 10.39
C ILE A 52 -19.79 5.23 9.76
N MET A 53 -20.41 6.17 10.49
CA MET A 53 -20.57 7.53 10.04
C MET A 53 -19.19 8.18 10.09
N VAL A 54 -18.51 8.16 8.95
CA VAL A 54 -17.37 9.04 8.71
C VAL A 54 -17.96 10.45 8.56
N PRO A 55 -17.37 11.48 9.19
CA PRO A 55 -17.91 12.84 9.16
C PRO A 55 -18.30 13.24 7.73
N ILE A 56 -19.59 13.55 7.56
CA ILE A 56 -20.17 13.85 6.27
C ILE A 56 -19.71 15.24 5.86
N LEU A 57 -19.01 15.35 4.73
CA LEU A 57 -18.83 16.62 4.05
C LEU A 57 -20.20 17.06 3.49
N GLN A 58 -20.92 17.93 4.20
CA GLN A 58 -21.97 18.72 3.56
C GLN A 58 -21.34 19.90 2.81
N ARG A 59 -21.57 19.92 1.49
CA ARG A 59 -21.23 21.04 0.61
C ARG A 59 -22.35 22.07 0.74
N GLY A 60 -22.08 23.23 1.32
CA GLY A 60 -22.97 24.39 1.30
C GLY A 60 -23.13 25.05 2.66
N ASP A 61 -22.55 26.24 2.79
CA ASP A 61 -23.02 27.39 3.58
C ASP A 61 -23.70 27.11 4.93
N LEU A 62 -22.91 27.00 6.01
CA LEU A 62 -23.12 27.68 7.31
C LEU A 62 -22.16 27.09 8.34
N CYS A 63 -21.28 27.94 8.90
CA CYS A 63 -20.62 27.67 10.17
C CYS A 63 -21.66 27.73 11.29
N VAL A 64 -22.36 26.62 11.57
CA VAL A 64 -23.17 26.48 12.78
C VAL A 64 -23.06 25.04 13.27
N GLY A 65 -22.16 24.81 14.25
CA GLY A 65 -22.11 23.63 15.12
C GLY A 65 -21.79 22.28 14.48
N TYR A 66 -20.69 21.64 14.92
CA TYR A 66 -20.41 20.20 14.77
C TYR A 66 -20.27 19.62 13.34
N PHE A 67 -19.87 20.40 12.34
CA PHE A 67 -19.46 19.83 11.04
C PHE A 67 -17.96 19.89 10.83
N CYS A 68 -17.44 18.75 10.42
CA CYS A 68 -16.04 18.38 10.57
C CYS A 68 -15.41 18.30 9.17
N SER A 69 -14.54 19.25 8.83
CA SER A 69 -13.94 19.33 7.49
C SER A 69 -12.61 18.57 7.43
N CYS A 70 -12.61 17.44 6.74
CA CYS A 70 -11.40 16.66 6.49
C CYS A 70 -10.35 17.35 5.61
N LEU A 71 -10.67 18.51 5.04
CA LEU A 71 -9.75 19.34 4.26
C LEU A 71 -9.08 20.45 5.10
N LEU A 72 -9.77 20.97 6.13
CA LEU A 72 -9.33 22.15 6.89
C LEU A 72 -8.96 21.84 8.35
N GLN A 73 -9.55 20.81 8.96
CA GLN A 73 -9.39 20.46 10.38
C GLN A 73 -9.30 18.93 10.58
N SER A 74 -8.47 18.26 9.80
CA SER A 74 -8.43 16.78 9.75
C SER A 74 -7.95 16.08 11.02
N VAL A 75 -7.22 16.76 11.91
CA VAL A 75 -6.55 16.14 13.07
C VAL A 75 -7.50 15.99 14.28
N ASP A 76 -8.21 17.05 14.63
CA ASP A 76 -9.14 17.09 15.77
C ASP A 76 -10.57 16.69 15.38
N CYS A 77 -10.77 16.35 14.12
CA CYS A 77 -12.05 15.97 13.59
C CYS A 77 -12.32 14.47 13.80
N TYR A 78 -13.20 14.16 14.75
CA TYR A 78 -13.66 12.81 14.99
C TYR A 78 -15.11 12.78 15.50
N GLU A 79 -15.74 11.62 15.34
CA GLU A 79 -17.01 11.26 15.97
C GLU A 79 -16.84 9.87 16.59
N TYR A 80 -17.51 9.55 17.69
CA TYR A 80 -17.48 8.16 18.18
C TYR A 80 -18.23 7.25 17.22
N ALA A 81 -17.76 6.02 17.05
CA ALA A 81 -18.52 5.02 16.31
C ALA A 81 -19.86 4.77 17.01
N ASN A 82 -20.93 4.60 16.24
CA ASN A 82 -22.26 4.35 16.79
C ASN A 82 -22.79 3.03 16.23
N ILE A 83 -23.39 2.22 17.10
CA ILE A 83 -24.07 1.00 16.70
C ILE A 83 -25.57 1.32 16.62
N ASN A 84 -26.11 1.27 15.40
CA ASN A 84 -27.53 1.51 15.14
C ASN A 84 -28.28 0.17 15.13
N TYR A 85 -29.28 0.02 16.01
CA TYR A 85 -30.21 -1.10 15.96
C TYR A 85 -31.23 -0.88 14.82
N PRO A 86 -31.72 -1.94 14.15
CA PRO A 86 -32.69 -1.83 13.07
C PRO A 86 -34.01 -1.20 13.56
N ALA A 87 -34.35 -0.11 12.86
CA ALA A 87 -35.63 0.54 12.56
C ALA A 87 -36.66 0.89 13.66
N ASP A 88 -36.75 0.18 14.80
CA ASP A 88 -37.86 0.40 15.74
C ASP A 88 -37.47 1.09 17.06
N THR A 89 -36.17 1.23 17.32
CA THR A 89 -35.65 1.98 18.48
C THR A 89 -34.59 2.95 17.98
N PHE A 90 -34.79 4.26 18.20
CA PHE A 90 -33.77 5.30 17.98
C PHE A 90 -32.66 5.21 19.05
N GLU A 91 -32.31 4.00 19.49
CA GLU A 91 -31.25 3.78 20.47
C GLU A 91 -29.94 3.58 19.70
N SER A 92 -29.07 4.59 19.77
CA SER A 92 -27.67 4.47 19.39
C SER A 92 -26.83 4.39 20.66
N THR A 93 -25.92 3.41 20.72
CA THR A 93 -24.91 3.36 21.77
C THR A 93 -23.58 3.81 21.18
N ALA A 94 -23.00 4.85 21.77
CA ALA A 94 -21.69 5.34 21.40
C ALA A 94 -20.62 4.31 21.80
N PHE A 95 -19.81 3.92 20.84
CA PHE A 95 -18.70 3.00 20.97
C PHE A 95 -17.41 3.79 21.15
N THR A 96 -17.04 4.06 22.40
CA THR A 96 -15.96 4.98 22.77
C THR A 96 -14.55 4.48 22.41
N ALA A 97 -14.37 3.19 22.18
CA ALA A 97 -13.08 2.60 21.80
C ALA A 97 -12.65 2.93 20.36
N ILE A 98 -13.57 3.41 19.50
CA ILE A 98 -13.26 3.81 18.12
C ILE A 98 -13.72 5.24 17.88
N GLU A 99 -12.74 6.10 17.60
CA GLU A 99 -12.94 7.44 17.05
C GLU A 99 -12.98 7.37 15.52
N ASN A 100 -14.16 7.54 14.93
CA ASN A 100 -14.32 7.73 13.49
C ASN A 100 -13.68 9.06 13.07
N LYS A 101 -12.49 8.97 12.50
CA LYS A 101 -11.77 10.09 11.91
C LYS A 101 -12.02 10.17 10.41
N CYS A 102 -11.62 11.29 9.82
CA CYS A 102 -11.72 11.56 8.39
C CYS A 102 -11.19 10.46 7.47
N PHE A 103 -10.15 9.75 7.91
CA PHE A 103 -9.57 8.66 7.17
C PHE A 103 -9.68 7.37 7.98
N MET A 104 -10.05 6.28 7.30
CA MET A 104 -10.14 4.96 7.93
C MET A 104 -8.80 4.53 8.54
N THR A 105 -7.68 4.93 7.92
CA THR A 105 -6.35 4.69 8.50
C THR A 105 -6.17 5.40 9.84
N GLU A 106 -6.62 6.65 9.98
CA GLU A 106 -6.56 7.38 11.24
C GLU A 106 -7.50 6.79 12.28
N THR A 107 -8.70 6.37 11.85
CA THR A 107 -9.67 5.67 12.70
C THR A 107 -9.06 4.40 13.29
N VAL A 108 -8.47 3.55 12.44
CA VAL A 108 -7.83 2.31 12.88
C VAL A 108 -6.64 2.58 13.79
N LEU A 109 -5.75 3.52 13.42
CA LEU A 109 -4.55 3.82 14.21
C LEU A 109 -4.87 4.40 15.60
N LYS A 110 -5.98 5.13 15.72
CA LYS A 110 -6.40 5.74 16.99
C LYS A 110 -7.33 4.88 17.82
N ALA A 111 -7.92 3.84 17.24
CA ALA A 111 -8.69 2.85 17.99
C ALA A 111 -7.83 2.18 19.07
N SER A 112 -8.46 1.89 20.21
CA SER A 112 -7.88 1.08 21.28
C SER A 112 -8.51 -0.32 21.29
N LEU A 113 -7.87 -1.27 21.98
CA LEU A 113 -8.42 -2.61 22.20
C LEU A 113 -9.19 -2.72 23.52
N GLU A 114 -9.39 -1.61 24.24
CA GLU A 114 -10.02 -1.58 25.57
C GLU A 114 -11.33 -2.36 25.64
N CYS A 115 -12.19 -2.18 24.64
CA CYS A 115 -13.48 -2.83 24.59
C CYS A 115 -13.42 -4.37 24.60
N TRP A 116 -12.33 -4.94 24.11
CA TRP A 116 -12.18 -6.40 24.08
C TRP A 116 -11.84 -6.99 25.45
N PHE A 117 -11.44 -6.16 26.43
CA PHE A 117 -11.14 -6.57 27.80
C PHE A 117 -12.27 -6.23 28.79
N ASP A 118 -13.31 -5.52 28.33
CA ASP A 118 -14.44 -5.12 29.15
C ASP A 118 -15.68 -5.91 28.74
N ASP A 119 -16.22 -6.70 29.67
CA ASP A 119 -17.37 -7.58 29.40
C ASP A 119 -18.59 -6.79 28.89
N SER A 120 -18.86 -5.62 29.45
CA SER A 120 -20.03 -4.82 29.07
C SER A 120 -19.90 -4.26 27.66
N CYS A 121 -18.71 -3.79 27.28
CA CYS A 121 -18.43 -3.27 25.95
C CYS A 121 -18.39 -4.41 24.92
N PHE A 122 -17.73 -5.51 25.27
CA PHE A 122 -17.67 -6.72 24.45
C PHE A 122 -19.08 -7.24 24.16
N ASP A 123 -19.96 -7.30 25.17
CA ASP A 123 -21.34 -7.76 25.02
C ASP A 123 -22.12 -6.88 24.02
N VAL A 124 -21.88 -5.57 23.96
CA VAL A 124 -22.53 -4.70 22.96
C VAL A 124 -22.14 -5.13 21.54
N VAL A 125 -20.84 -5.36 21.31
CA VAL A 125 -20.31 -5.78 20.01
C VAL A 125 -20.77 -7.19 19.69
N TYR A 126 -20.59 -8.12 20.62
CA TYR A 126 -20.96 -9.52 20.50
C TYR A 126 -22.44 -9.69 20.20
N ASN A 127 -23.32 -9.02 20.95
CA ASN A 127 -24.76 -9.09 20.72
C ASN A 127 -25.13 -8.50 19.36
N TYR A 128 -24.48 -7.43 18.91
CA TYR A 128 -24.76 -6.87 17.59
C TYR A 128 -24.37 -7.82 16.44
N TYR A 129 -23.19 -8.42 16.50
CA TYR A 129 -22.64 -9.23 15.40
C TYR A 129 -23.01 -10.71 15.46
N VAL A 130 -22.92 -11.34 16.63
CA VAL A 130 -23.05 -12.79 16.79
C VAL A 130 -24.51 -13.24 16.91
N THR A 131 -25.40 -12.43 17.50
CA THR A 131 -26.84 -12.81 17.55
C THR A 131 -27.57 -12.58 16.22
N ARG A 132 -27.02 -11.75 15.32
CA ARG A 132 -27.60 -11.44 14.00
C ARG A 132 -26.96 -12.18 12.84
N ALA A 133 -25.68 -12.54 12.93
CA ALA A 133 -25.03 -13.37 11.94
C ALA A 133 -25.45 -14.84 12.14
N VAL A 134 -26.43 -15.25 11.35
CA VAL A 134 -26.80 -16.61 10.93
C VAL A 134 -25.92 -17.75 11.49
N ASP A 135 -26.57 -18.68 12.20
CA ASP A 135 -26.14 -20.04 12.57
C ASP A 135 -24.76 -20.23 13.23
N ASN A 136 -24.72 -20.24 14.57
CA ASN A 136 -23.71 -20.94 15.40
C ASN A 136 -22.23 -20.72 15.03
N LEU A 137 -21.84 -19.49 14.68
CA LEU A 137 -20.46 -19.19 14.29
C LEU A 137 -19.68 -18.54 15.45
N ILE A 138 -18.82 -19.36 16.06
CA ILE A 138 -17.70 -18.99 16.94
C ILE A 138 -18.15 -18.37 18.28
N SER A 139 -18.03 -19.17 19.36
CA SER A 139 -18.02 -18.62 20.71
C SER A 139 -16.72 -17.85 20.90
N ILE A 140 -16.83 -16.52 20.94
CA ILE A 140 -15.74 -15.60 21.22
C ILE A 140 -15.96 -15.09 22.63
N ASN A 141 -14.90 -15.09 23.44
CA ASN A 141 -14.91 -14.53 24.78
C ASN A 141 -14.11 -13.22 24.80
N PRO A 142 -14.41 -12.30 25.73
CA PRO A 142 -13.56 -11.15 25.99
C PRO A 142 -12.13 -11.61 26.35
N LEU A 143 -11.15 -10.78 26.02
CA LEU A 143 -9.75 -11.01 26.36
C LEU A 143 -9.54 -10.88 27.87
N ASP A 144 -8.65 -11.73 28.37
CA ASP A 144 -8.30 -11.77 29.79
C ASP A 144 -7.29 -10.66 30.13
N ILE A 145 -7.70 -9.73 31.00
CA ILE A 145 -6.90 -8.63 31.54
C ILE A 145 -5.68 -9.10 32.35
N HIS A 146 -5.70 -10.33 32.85
CA HIS A 146 -4.64 -10.89 33.68
C HIS A 146 -3.50 -11.52 32.88
N ILE A 147 -3.66 -11.67 31.55
CA ILE A 147 -2.58 -12.14 30.69
C ILE A 147 -1.54 -11.02 30.57
N SER A 148 -0.29 -11.35 30.89
CA SER A 148 0.82 -10.41 30.75
C SER A 148 1.04 -10.05 29.28
N SER A 149 0.82 -8.78 28.95
CA SER A 149 1.17 -8.16 27.68
C SER A 149 2.24 -7.10 27.89
N LYS A 150 3.01 -6.83 26.84
CA LYS A 150 3.91 -5.68 26.78
C LYS A 150 3.15 -4.36 26.63
N PHE A 151 1.95 -4.40 26.07
CA PHE A 151 1.13 -3.21 25.77
C PHE A 151 0.12 -2.96 26.88
N MET A 152 -0.22 -1.70 27.09
CA MET A 152 -1.32 -1.32 27.97
C MET A 152 -2.65 -1.49 27.22
N ILE A 153 -3.72 -1.78 27.97
CA ILE A 153 -5.07 -1.95 27.41
C ILE A 153 -5.54 -0.66 26.72
N THR A 154 -5.08 0.49 27.24
CA THR A 154 -5.35 1.83 26.71
C THR A 154 -4.44 2.23 25.54
N ASP A 155 -3.47 1.39 25.16
CA ASP A 155 -2.60 1.69 24.03
C ASP A 155 -3.41 1.68 22.73
N THR A 156 -3.12 2.66 21.87
CA THR A 156 -3.73 2.73 20.56
C THR A 156 -3.11 1.72 19.61
N MET A 157 -3.87 1.34 18.59
CA MET A 157 -3.38 0.47 17.53
C MET A 157 -2.12 1.04 16.84
N GLU A 158 -1.92 2.37 16.82
CA GLU A 158 -0.69 3.00 16.35
C GLU A 158 0.55 2.57 17.15
N ILE A 159 0.44 2.51 18.49
CA ILE A 159 1.53 2.03 19.37
C ILE A 159 1.82 0.56 19.09
N LEU A 160 0.77 -0.25 18.99
CA LEU A 160 0.88 -1.68 18.70
C LEU A 160 1.52 -1.92 17.32
N MET A 161 1.07 -1.24 16.29
CA MET A 161 1.60 -1.32 14.92
C MET A 161 3.06 -0.81 14.84
N ASN A 162 3.42 0.23 15.59
CA ASN A 162 4.81 0.70 15.70
C ASN A 162 5.73 -0.37 16.30
N ALA A 163 5.19 -1.26 17.13
CA ALA A 163 5.89 -2.42 17.65
C ALA A 163 5.67 -3.69 16.82
N LEU A 164 5.09 -3.58 15.61
CA LEU A 164 4.73 -4.69 14.71
C LEU A 164 3.80 -5.74 15.35
N LEU A 165 3.01 -5.34 16.36
CA LEU A 165 2.16 -6.23 17.16
C LEU A 165 2.96 -7.34 17.87
N LEU A 166 4.26 -7.13 18.07
CA LEU A 166 5.14 -8.12 18.72
C LEU A 166 5.13 -7.94 20.24
N GLU A 167 4.60 -8.95 20.93
CA GLU A 167 4.61 -9.06 22.40
C GLU A 167 6.01 -9.37 22.95
N ASN A 168 6.70 -10.35 22.36
CA ASN A 168 8.05 -10.75 22.77
C ASN A 168 8.91 -11.17 21.58
N GLN A 169 10.21 -10.84 21.64
CA GLN A 169 11.22 -11.27 20.69
C GLN A 169 12.00 -12.45 21.28
N THR A 170 11.38 -13.63 21.34
CA THR A 170 12.10 -14.84 21.73
C THR A 170 12.95 -15.34 20.57
N VAL A 171 14.27 -15.28 20.74
CA VAL A 171 15.27 -15.80 19.78
C VAL A 171 15.49 -17.31 19.94
N ASN A 172 15.01 -17.90 21.04
CA ASN A 172 15.19 -19.31 21.35
C ASN A 172 14.01 -20.17 20.87
N VAL A 173 13.69 -20.10 19.58
CA VAL A 173 12.61 -20.91 18.97
C VAL A 173 13.23 -22.16 18.37
N SER A 174 12.76 -23.33 18.82
CA SER A 174 13.11 -24.59 18.17
C SER A 174 12.32 -24.71 16.87
N TYR A 175 12.98 -24.48 15.74
CA TYR A 175 12.36 -24.66 14.42
C TYR A 175 11.77 -26.06 14.25
N ASN A 176 12.40 -27.10 14.80
CA ASN A 176 11.84 -28.46 14.78
C ASN A 176 10.50 -28.54 15.52
N GLN A 177 10.37 -27.91 16.69
CA GLN A 177 9.08 -27.90 17.41
C GLN A 177 8.03 -27.07 16.66
N TYR A 178 8.42 -25.95 16.05
CA TYR A 178 7.54 -25.13 15.24
C TYR A 178 7.01 -25.89 14.02
N TYR A 179 7.91 -26.49 13.22
CA TYR A 179 7.53 -27.27 12.04
C TYR A 179 6.73 -28.53 12.41
N ASN A 180 7.05 -29.20 13.51
CA ASN A 180 6.25 -30.35 13.97
C ASN A 180 4.82 -29.95 14.36
N LYS A 181 4.61 -28.74 14.90
CA LYS A 181 3.27 -28.23 15.23
C LYS A 181 2.53 -27.70 14.01
N CYS A 182 3.24 -27.09 13.07
CA CYS A 182 2.66 -26.44 11.90
C CYS A 182 2.79 -27.27 10.62
N SER A 183 3.14 -28.55 10.71
CA SER A 183 3.30 -29.41 9.53
C SER A 183 1.95 -29.60 8.84
N PRO A 184 1.77 -29.12 7.60
CA PRO A 184 0.53 -29.33 6.88
C PRO A 184 0.37 -30.82 6.58
N LEU A 185 -0.82 -31.37 6.85
CA LEU A 185 -1.14 -32.77 6.55
C LEU A 185 -1.08 -33.05 5.04
N PHE A 186 -1.36 -32.04 4.21
CA PHE A 186 -1.32 -32.13 2.76
C PHE A 186 -0.81 -30.81 2.17
N CYS A 187 0.15 -30.89 1.26
CA CYS A 187 0.59 -29.76 0.45
C CYS A 187 -0.13 -29.84 -0.90
N THR A 188 -1.04 -28.91 -1.17
CA THR A 188 -1.61 -28.70 -2.50
C THR A 188 -0.85 -27.56 -3.18
N TYR A 189 -0.27 -27.85 -4.34
CA TYR A 189 0.27 -26.84 -5.23
C TYR A 189 -0.77 -26.56 -6.32
N ASP A 190 -1.26 -25.32 -6.37
CA ASP A 190 -2.12 -24.87 -7.45
C ASP A 190 -1.26 -24.20 -8.53
N ILE A 191 -1.14 -24.85 -9.69
CA ILE A 191 -0.49 -24.24 -10.85
C ILE A 191 -1.53 -23.38 -11.56
N GLN A 192 -1.74 -22.17 -11.04
CA GLN A 192 -2.57 -21.17 -11.71
C GLN A 192 -1.84 -20.66 -12.96
N GLN A 193 -2.03 -21.34 -14.09
CA GLN A 193 -1.79 -20.71 -15.39
C GLN A 193 -2.89 -19.69 -15.65
N ARG A 194 -2.70 -18.47 -15.14
CA ARG A 194 -3.54 -17.32 -15.48
C ARG A 194 -3.27 -16.95 -16.93
N PHE A 195 -4.04 -17.50 -17.86
CA PHE A 195 -4.09 -17.03 -19.23
C PHE A 195 -4.80 -15.67 -19.24
N ASP A 196 -4.05 -14.61 -18.97
CA ASP A 196 -4.56 -13.25 -18.90
C ASP A 196 -4.59 -12.64 -20.30
N LEU A 197 -5.76 -12.68 -20.94
CA LEU A 197 -6.00 -12.10 -22.26
C LEU A 197 -5.68 -10.59 -22.29
N ILE A 198 -5.89 -9.88 -21.17
CA ILE A 198 -5.59 -8.45 -21.07
C ILE A 198 -4.06 -8.26 -21.07
N PHE A 199 -3.32 -9.10 -20.34
CA PHE A 199 -1.86 -9.09 -20.35
C PHE A 199 -1.29 -9.38 -21.75
N LEU A 200 -1.89 -10.31 -22.50
CA LEU A 200 -1.48 -10.64 -23.86
C LEU A 200 -1.70 -9.46 -24.82
N ILE A 201 -2.89 -8.86 -24.79
CA ILE A 201 -3.23 -7.71 -25.65
C ILE A 201 -2.34 -6.50 -25.33
N THR A 202 -2.17 -6.19 -24.04
CA THR A 202 -1.33 -5.06 -23.59
C THR A 202 0.14 -5.27 -23.95
N SER A 203 0.65 -6.51 -23.88
CA SER A 203 2.02 -6.84 -24.29
C SER A 203 2.24 -6.66 -25.79
N ILE A 204 1.31 -7.11 -26.63
CA ILE A 204 1.40 -6.91 -28.10
C ILE A 204 1.33 -5.42 -28.45
N ALA A 205 0.42 -4.68 -27.82
CA ALA A 205 0.28 -3.24 -28.03
C ALA A 205 1.56 -2.48 -27.61
N ALA A 206 2.13 -2.83 -26.46
CA ALA A 206 3.39 -2.25 -25.98
C ALA A 206 4.54 -2.54 -26.95
N MET A 207 4.66 -3.78 -27.42
CA MET A 207 5.71 -4.18 -28.36
C MET A 207 5.62 -3.43 -29.70
N TYR A 208 4.41 -3.27 -30.24
CA TYR A 208 4.19 -2.50 -31.48
C TYR A 208 4.50 -1.00 -31.30
N ALA A 209 4.06 -0.43 -30.18
CA ALA A 209 4.30 0.98 -29.87
C ALA A 209 5.79 1.29 -29.72
N VAL A 210 6.54 0.44 -29.02
CA VAL A 210 7.99 0.63 -28.83
C VAL A 210 8.74 0.40 -30.14
N LEU A 211 8.44 -0.68 -30.87
CA LEU A 211 9.16 -1.00 -32.10
C LEU A 211 8.99 0.09 -33.16
N SER A 212 7.77 0.59 -33.34
CA SER A 212 7.48 1.65 -34.31
C SER A 212 8.17 2.98 -33.97
N LYS A 213 8.22 3.35 -32.68
CA LYS A 213 8.90 4.57 -32.22
C LYS A 213 10.41 4.44 -32.24
N PHE A 214 10.94 3.29 -31.80
CA PHE A 214 12.36 3.00 -31.75
C PHE A 214 12.98 2.95 -33.15
N LEU A 215 12.28 2.33 -34.12
CA LEU A 215 12.75 2.29 -35.51
C LEU A 215 12.83 3.69 -36.14
N ARG A 216 11.82 4.55 -35.90
CA ARG A 216 11.85 5.96 -36.36
C ARG A 216 12.98 6.77 -35.73
N LEU A 217 13.43 6.42 -34.52
CA LEU A 217 14.55 7.07 -33.85
C LEU A 217 15.91 6.55 -34.35
N ILE A 218 16.02 5.24 -34.59
CA ILE A 218 17.28 4.60 -35.01
C ILE A 218 17.62 4.86 -36.46
N LEU A 219 16.63 4.88 -37.36
CA LEU A 219 16.86 5.11 -38.80
C LEU A 219 17.69 6.37 -39.11
N PRO A 220 17.37 7.58 -38.60
CA PRO A 220 18.17 8.77 -38.86
C PRO A 220 19.58 8.67 -38.25
N MET A 221 19.72 8.01 -37.09
CA MET A 221 21.00 7.81 -36.44
C MET A 221 21.92 6.89 -37.25
N LEU A 222 21.39 5.78 -37.78
CA LEU A 222 22.13 4.85 -38.65
C LEU A 222 22.54 5.51 -39.97
N VAL A 223 21.63 6.24 -40.62
CA VAL A 223 21.96 6.97 -41.86
C VAL A 223 23.08 7.98 -41.62
N HIS A 224 23.04 8.70 -40.50
CA HIS A 224 24.08 9.65 -40.13
C HIS A 224 25.44 8.96 -39.87
N LEU A 225 25.44 7.81 -39.20
CA LEU A 225 26.65 7.01 -38.97
C LEU A 225 27.25 6.47 -40.29
N ILE A 226 26.40 5.97 -41.19
CA ILE A 226 26.83 5.49 -42.51
C ILE A 226 27.42 6.65 -43.33
N PHE A 227 26.78 7.83 -43.30
CA PHE A 227 27.26 9.00 -44.01
C PHE A 227 28.61 9.50 -43.46
N ILE A 228 28.81 9.49 -42.14
CA ILE A 228 30.11 9.81 -41.52
C ILE A 228 31.17 8.79 -41.93
N ALA A 229 30.85 7.50 -41.88
CA ALA A 229 31.78 6.43 -42.27
C ALA A 229 32.18 6.56 -43.74
N TRP A 230 31.22 6.76 -44.65
CA TRP A 230 31.48 6.98 -46.08
C TRP A 230 32.33 8.23 -46.35
N LYS A 231 32.07 9.33 -45.63
CA LYS A 231 32.88 10.55 -45.75
C LYS A 231 34.31 10.33 -45.27
N ARG A 232 34.53 9.56 -44.20
CA ARG A 232 35.86 9.19 -43.69
C ARG A 232 36.62 8.29 -44.66
N PHE A 233 35.96 7.29 -45.25
CA PHE A 233 36.57 6.44 -46.29
C PHE A 233 36.96 7.24 -47.54
N ARG A 234 36.12 8.16 -48.01
CA ARG A 234 36.42 8.99 -49.20
C ARG A 234 37.57 9.99 -48.98
N SER A 235 37.84 10.41 -47.75
CA SER A 235 39.01 11.27 -47.43
C SER A 235 40.35 10.53 -47.41
N GLN A 236 40.35 9.19 -47.28
CA GLN A 236 41.59 8.40 -47.37
C GLN A 236 42.03 8.17 -48.82
N ASP A 237 41.12 8.12 -49.79
CA ASP A 237 41.49 8.02 -51.21
C ASP A 237 42.16 9.31 -51.75
N LEU A 238 41.79 10.49 -51.23
CA LEU A 238 42.34 11.77 -51.71
C LEU A 238 43.76 12.07 -51.19
N SER A 239 44.17 11.46 -50.07
CA SER A 239 45.54 11.58 -49.53
C SER A 239 46.54 10.62 -50.19
N THR A 240 46.05 9.55 -50.84
CA THR A 240 46.87 8.60 -51.60
C THR A 240 47.22 9.12 -53.01
N HIS A 241 46.40 9.99 -53.59
CA HIS A 241 46.67 10.63 -54.88
C HIS A 241 47.63 11.83 -54.81
N GLN A 242 47.72 12.53 -53.67
CA GLN A 242 48.66 13.64 -53.48
C GLN A 242 50.09 13.16 -53.13
N SER A 243 50.22 11.92 -52.64
CA SER A 243 51.53 11.30 -52.36
C SER A 243 52.18 10.67 -53.60
N THR A 244 51.40 10.38 -54.65
CA THR A 244 51.91 9.80 -55.91
C THR A 244 52.35 10.85 -56.94
N SER A 245 51.89 12.11 -56.85
CA SER A 245 52.32 13.18 -57.76
C SER A 245 53.58 13.95 -57.32
N ILE A 246 54.00 13.82 -56.05
CA ILE A 246 55.21 14.50 -55.53
C ILE A 246 56.48 13.68 -55.78
N ILE A 247 56.38 12.35 -55.94
CA ILE A 247 57.54 11.47 -56.13
C ILE A 247 58.05 11.45 -57.58
N GLN A 248 57.27 11.90 -58.56
CA GLN A 248 57.66 11.86 -59.98
C GLN A 248 58.46 13.08 -60.48
N ASN A 249 58.64 14.13 -59.67
CA ASN A 249 59.27 15.39 -60.12
C ASN A 249 60.67 15.69 -59.52
N THR A 250 61.33 14.72 -58.87
CA THR A 250 62.63 14.99 -58.18
C THR A 250 63.84 14.22 -58.71
N HIS A 251 63.77 13.53 -59.84
CA HIS A 251 64.96 12.93 -60.45
C HIS A 251 65.05 13.21 -61.95
N CYS A 252 65.75 14.29 -62.29
CA CYS A 252 66.69 14.40 -63.42
C CYS A 252 67.22 15.83 -63.52
N ASN A 253 68.42 16.07 -62.98
CA ASN A 253 69.44 16.93 -63.59
C ASN A 253 70.74 16.81 -62.80
N SER A 254 71.65 15.99 -63.33
CA SER A 254 73.06 15.99 -62.98
C SER A 254 73.85 15.85 -64.28
N THR A 255 74.81 16.78 -64.41
CA THR A 255 75.89 16.93 -65.42
C THR A 255 75.50 17.36 -66.83
#